data_AF-Q6TMW0-F1
#
_entry.id   AF-Q6TMW0-F1
#
_cell.length_a   1.000
_cell.length_b   1.000
_cell.length_c   1.000
_cell.angle_alpha   90.00
_cell.angle_beta   90.00
_cell.angle_gamma   90.00
#
_symmetry.space_group_name_H-M   'P 1'
#
loop_
_entity.id
_entity.type
_entity.pdbx_description
1 polymer ?
#
loop_
_entity_poly.entity_id
_entity_poly.type
_entity_poly.pdbx_seq_one_letter_code
_entity_poly.pdbx_strand_id
1 'polypeptide(L)'
;MDWRGGDWATQAGYYVGRCVVGSVGLGRDCEGLARAILTVVLMAGLRPYDIEADAEGEATGVALAPAADGSGALRVIWRPDPPAEYEMPPAVWNAQQAAMHQALRTILTAHGFRIQNGTVAQAPIVLGTGRPED
;
A
#
# COMPACT_ATOMS: atom_id res chain seq x y z
N MET A 1 13.40 -14.51 -2.76
CA MET A 1 12.71 -14.47 -1.44
C MET A 1 11.29 -14.97 -1.64
N ASP A 2 10.82 -15.88 -0.79
CA ASP A 2 9.40 -16.27 -0.77
C ASP A 2 8.63 -15.26 0.09
N TRP A 3 7.73 -14.50 -0.52
CA TRP A 3 6.93 -13.47 0.15
C TRP A 3 5.70 -14.05 0.86
N ARG A 4 5.44 -15.36 0.74
CA ARG A 4 4.26 -16.05 1.30
C ARG A 4 4.52 -16.76 2.64
N GLY A 5 5.76 -16.77 3.13
CA GLY A 5 6.09 -17.19 4.50
C GLY A 5 7.44 -16.65 4.96
N GLY A 6 7.52 -16.07 6.17
CA GLY A 6 8.82 -15.73 6.78
C GLY A 6 8.82 -14.55 7.74
N ASP A 7 10.02 -14.01 7.98
CA ASP A 7 10.22 -12.78 8.75
C ASP A 7 9.72 -11.55 7.97
N TRP A 8 8.47 -11.21 8.22
CA TRP A 8 7.77 -10.10 7.59
C TRP A 8 8.41 -8.74 7.85
N ALA A 9 9.06 -8.56 9.00
CA ALA A 9 9.72 -7.30 9.33
C ALA A 9 10.95 -7.10 8.45
N THR A 10 11.77 -8.14 8.27
CA THR A 10 12.92 -8.10 7.36
C THR A 10 12.48 -7.90 5.91
N GLN A 11 11.43 -8.62 5.47
CA GLN A 11 10.89 -8.46 4.12
C GLN A 11 10.32 -7.06 3.89
N ALA A 12 9.57 -6.51 4.85
CA ALA A 12 9.09 -5.14 4.78
C ALA A 12 10.25 -4.15 4.63
N GLY A 13 11.33 -4.32 5.41
CA GLY A 13 12.54 -3.50 5.29
C GLY A 13 13.14 -3.50 3.88
N TYR A 14 13.15 -4.65 3.20
CA TYR A 14 13.59 -4.78 1.81
C TYR A 14 12.69 -4.03 0.83
N TYR A 15 11.36 -4.07 1.03
CA TYR A 15 10.40 -3.47 0.09
C TYR A 15 10.14 -1.98 0.29
N VAL A 16 10.47 -1.38 1.44
CA VAL A 16 10.17 0.04 1.73
C VAL A 16 10.69 0.99 0.67
N GLY A 17 11.95 0.83 0.22
CA GLY A 17 12.52 1.68 -0.81
C GLY A 17 12.02 1.40 -2.23
N ARG A 18 11.36 0.25 -2.44
CA ARG A 18 11.01 -0.30 -3.75
C ARG A 18 9.51 -0.23 -4.05
N CYS A 19 8.67 -0.16 -3.02
CA CYS A 19 7.22 -0.08 -3.17
C CYS A 19 6.67 1.36 -3.20
N VAL A 20 7.53 2.35 -3.02
CA VAL A 20 7.13 3.75 -2.97
C VAL A 20 7.05 4.31 -4.38
N VAL A 21 5.91 4.88 -4.71
CA VAL A 21 5.63 5.49 -6.01
C VAL A 21 5.37 6.98 -5.83
N GLY A 22 5.81 7.77 -6.83
CA GLY A 22 5.70 9.23 -6.84
C GLY A 22 7.06 9.93 -6.89
N SER A 23 7.04 11.25 -7.13
CA SER A 23 8.26 12.06 -7.29
C SER A 23 8.93 12.45 -5.97
N VAL A 24 8.23 12.29 -4.85
CA VAL A 24 8.74 12.59 -3.51
C VAL A 24 9.07 11.26 -2.84
N GLY A 25 10.36 11.03 -2.57
CA GLY A 25 10.79 9.87 -1.78
C GLY A 25 10.23 9.91 -0.36
N LEU A 26 10.23 8.76 0.33
CA LEU A 26 9.87 8.74 1.75
C LEU A 26 10.84 9.61 2.55
N GLY A 27 10.30 10.56 3.31
CA GLY A 27 11.06 11.19 4.39
C GLY A 27 11.41 10.15 5.46
N ARG A 28 12.48 10.40 6.25
CA ARG A 28 12.90 9.51 7.34
C ARG A 28 11.77 9.20 8.33
N ASP A 29 10.89 10.17 8.57
CA ASP A 29 9.77 10.04 9.49
C ASP A 29 8.66 9.11 8.96
N CYS A 30 8.59 8.92 7.63
CA CYS A 30 7.60 8.05 6.99
C CYS A 30 8.08 6.59 6.88
N GLU A 31 9.38 6.34 6.99
CA GLU A 31 9.98 5.03 6.73
C GLU A 31 9.50 3.97 7.72
N GLY A 32 9.39 4.34 9.01
CA GLY A 32 8.84 3.45 10.04
C GLY A 32 7.39 3.08 9.78
N LEU A 33 6.57 4.04 9.36
CA LEU A 33 5.17 3.80 8.99
C LEU A 33 5.05 2.92 7.75
N ALA A 34 5.87 3.16 6.73
CA ALA A 34 5.93 2.34 5.52
C ALA A 34 6.27 0.88 5.86
N ARG A 35 7.29 0.65 6.70
CA ARG A 35 7.66 -0.69 7.21
C ARG A 35 6.48 -1.36 7.90
N ALA A 36 5.82 -0.66 8.81
CA ALA A 36 4.69 -1.21 9.54
C ALA A 36 3.53 -1.62 8.61
N ILE A 37 3.19 -0.77 7.64
CA ILE A 37 2.15 -1.06 6.64
C ILE A 37 2.53 -2.30 5.82
N LEU A 38 3.76 -2.36 5.31
CA LEU A 38 4.22 -3.48 4.48
C LEU A 38 4.27 -4.81 5.23
N THR A 39 4.65 -4.80 6.51
CA THR A 39 4.58 -5.99 7.35
C THR A 39 3.15 -6.54 7.38
N VAL A 40 2.14 -5.68 7.53
CA VAL A 40 0.73 -6.11 7.52
C VAL A 40 0.26 -6.56 6.14
N VAL A 41 0.68 -5.89 5.07
CA VAL A 41 0.41 -6.30 3.69
C VAL A 41 0.93 -7.72 3.43
N LEU A 42 2.17 -8.01 3.84
CA LEU A 42 2.79 -9.33 3.72
C LEU A 42 2.09 -10.38 4.58
N MET A 43 1.75 -10.04 5.84
CA MET A 43 0.97 -10.93 6.72
C MET A 43 -0.40 -11.28 6.13
N ALA A 44 -1.03 -10.35 5.42
CA ALA A 44 -2.31 -10.56 4.73
C ALA A 44 -2.16 -11.37 3.43
N GLY A 45 -0.94 -11.79 3.06
CA GLY A 45 -0.68 -12.51 1.81
C GLY A 45 -0.86 -11.64 0.57
N LEU A 46 -0.70 -10.32 0.70
CA LEU A 46 -0.65 -9.40 -0.43
C LEU A 46 0.80 -9.13 -0.81
N ARG A 47 1.06 -9.04 -2.11
CA ARG A 47 2.40 -8.73 -2.63
C ARG A 47 2.65 -7.22 -2.57
N PRO A 48 3.76 -6.74 -1.97
CA PRO A 48 4.22 -5.37 -2.19
C PRO A 48 4.56 -5.14 -3.66
N TYR A 49 4.20 -3.97 -4.16
CA TYR A 49 4.70 -3.49 -5.44
C TYR A 49 6.22 -3.31 -5.37
N ASP A 50 6.90 -3.49 -6.50
CA ASP A 50 8.36 -3.48 -6.59
C ASP A 50 8.79 -2.75 -7.86
N ILE A 51 9.15 -1.47 -7.72
CA ILE A 51 9.52 -0.58 -8.83
C ILE A 51 10.74 -1.08 -9.60
N GLU A 52 11.65 -1.79 -8.94
CA GLU A 52 12.84 -2.33 -9.60
C GLU A 52 12.53 -3.60 -10.39
N ALA A 53 11.49 -4.34 -9.98
CA ALA A 53 10.95 -5.43 -10.78
C ALA A 53 10.02 -4.92 -11.90
N ASP A 54 9.66 -3.62 -11.87
CA ASP A 54 8.76 -2.99 -12.83
C ASP A 54 9.47 -2.52 -14.10
N ALA A 55 10.28 -3.40 -14.70
CA ALA A 55 11.06 -3.06 -15.89
C ALA A 55 10.16 -2.77 -17.12
N GLU A 56 8.99 -3.39 -17.17
CA GLU A 56 8.05 -3.35 -18.31
C GLU A 56 6.69 -2.75 -17.94
N GLY A 57 6.52 -2.24 -16.71
CA GLY A 57 5.25 -1.70 -16.22
C GLY A 57 4.31 -2.74 -15.61
N GLU A 58 4.68 -4.03 -15.63
CA GLU A 58 3.89 -5.20 -15.22
C GLU A 58 3.86 -5.50 -13.71
N ALA A 59 4.51 -4.69 -12.88
CA ALA A 59 4.53 -4.96 -11.45
C ALA A 59 3.14 -4.75 -10.82
N THR A 60 2.57 -5.85 -10.33
CA THR A 60 1.32 -5.88 -9.58
C THR A 60 1.59 -5.92 -8.08
N GLY A 61 0.82 -5.16 -7.30
CA GLY A 61 0.87 -5.26 -5.84
C GLY A 61 0.41 -4.00 -5.11
N VAL A 62 0.70 -3.96 -3.81
CA VAL A 62 0.44 -2.80 -2.96
C VAL A 62 1.62 -1.84 -3.02
N ALA A 63 1.38 -0.64 -3.54
CA ALA A 63 2.32 0.47 -3.55
C ALA A 63 2.01 1.48 -2.44
N LEU A 64 3.01 2.26 -2.05
CA LEU A 64 2.87 3.36 -1.09
C LEU A 64 3.17 4.68 -1.77
N ALA A 65 2.45 5.75 -1.40
CA ALA A 65 2.76 7.10 -1.84
C ALA A 65 2.64 8.07 -0.66
N PRO A 66 3.58 9.01 -0.49
CA PRO A 66 3.42 10.08 0.49
C PRO A 66 2.13 10.88 0.24
N ALA A 67 1.42 11.24 1.32
CA ALA A 67 0.36 12.22 1.23
C ALA A 67 0.95 13.59 0.82
N ALA A 68 0.25 14.30 -0.06
CA ALA A 68 0.74 15.56 -0.64
C ALA A 68 0.81 16.72 0.38
N ASP A 69 0.24 16.54 1.57
CA ASP A 69 0.15 17.56 2.63
C ASP A 69 1.39 17.62 3.54
N GLY A 70 2.37 16.74 3.34
CA GLY A 70 3.60 16.70 4.15
C GLY A 70 3.39 16.20 5.57
N SER A 71 2.23 15.62 5.90
CA SER A 71 1.87 15.15 7.25
C SER A 71 2.62 13.88 7.70
N GLY A 72 3.41 13.28 6.81
CA GLY A 72 4.00 11.97 7.00
C GLY A 72 3.02 10.80 6.80
N ALA A 73 1.76 11.09 6.44
CA ALA A 73 0.77 10.07 6.10
C ALA A 73 1.12 9.36 4.78
N LEU A 74 0.70 8.11 4.66
CA LEU A 74 0.96 7.27 3.49
C LEU A 74 -0.34 6.79 2.85
N ARG A 75 -0.47 7.02 1.54
CA ARG A 75 -1.52 6.43 0.72
C ARG A 75 -1.10 5.01 0.33
N VAL A 76 -2.00 4.06 0.53
CA VAL A 76 -1.79 2.63 0.22
C VAL A 76 -2.59 2.29 -1.02
N ILE A 77 -1.89 2.05 -2.13
CA ILE A 77 -2.46 1.99 -3.48
C ILE A 77 -2.40 0.54 -3.96
N TRP A 78 -3.50 0.02 -4.51
CA TRP A 78 -3.49 -1.23 -5.25
C TRP A 78 -3.12 -0.97 -6.72
N ARG A 79 -2.02 -1.58 -7.17
CA ARG A 79 -1.58 -1.61 -8.57
C ARG A 79 -1.95 -2.98 -9.14
N PRO A 80 -3.02 -3.11 -9.92
CA PRO A 80 -3.36 -4.36 -10.57
C PRO A 80 -2.43 -4.61 -11.77
N ASP A 81 -2.60 -5.78 -12.35
CA ASP A 81 -1.83 -6.23 -13.51
C ASP A 81 -2.17 -5.40 -14.77
N PRO A 82 -1.21 -4.75 -15.44
CA PRO A 82 -1.49 -3.88 -16.60
C PRO A 82 -2.22 -4.54 -17.77
N PRO A 83 -1.98 -5.81 -18.13
CA PRO A 83 -2.79 -6.51 -19.14
C PRO A 83 -4.27 -6.52 -18.78
N ALA A 84 -4.61 -6.58 -17.48
CA ALA A 84 -5.99 -6.46 -17.01
C ALA A 84 -6.52 -5.02 -17.09
N GLU A 85 -5.66 -3.99 -17.13
CA GLU A 85 -6.08 -2.58 -17.28
C GLU A 85 -6.63 -2.28 -18.69
N TYR A 86 -6.03 -2.86 -19.72
CA TYR A 86 -6.38 -2.54 -21.12
C TYR A 86 -7.64 -3.24 -21.63
N GLU A 87 -7.98 -4.42 -21.08
CA GLU A 87 -9.12 -5.23 -21.57
C GLU A 87 -10.36 -5.15 -20.67
N MET A 88 -10.26 -4.52 -19.49
CA MET A 88 -11.34 -4.53 -18.50
C MET A 88 -12.31 -3.35 -18.69
N PRO A 89 -13.64 -3.59 -18.69
CA PRO A 89 -14.62 -2.51 -18.72
C PRO A 89 -14.43 -1.55 -17.53
N PRO A 90 -14.57 -0.22 -17.71
CA PRO A 90 -14.34 0.77 -16.65
C PRO A 90 -15.17 0.53 -15.38
N ALA A 91 -16.38 0.00 -15.51
CA ALA A 91 -17.23 -0.33 -14.37
C ALA A 91 -16.66 -1.49 -13.52
N VAL A 92 -16.11 -2.52 -14.17
CA VAL A 92 -15.48 -3.66 -13.50
C VAL A 92 -14.18 -3.23 -12.84
N TRP A 93 -13.38 -2.42 -13.54
CA TRP A 93 -12.17 -1.81 -13.00
C TRP A 93 -12.45 -1.02 -11.73
N ASN A 94 -13.41 -0.09 -11.78
CA ASN A 94 -13.78 0.73 -10.64
C ASN A 94 -14.29 -0.10 -9.46
N ALA A 95 -15.08 -1.16 -9.74
CA ALA A 95 -15.57 -2.07 -8.71
C ALA A 95 -14.42 -2.86 -8.06
N GLN A 96 -13.47 -3.37 -8.86
CA GLN A 96 -12.29 -4.06 -8.35
C GLN A 96 -11.44 -3.15 -7.48
N GLN A 97 -11.16 -1.92 -7.93
CA GLN A 97 -10.41 -0.93 -7.18
C GLN A 97 -11.11 -0.59 -5.86
N ALA A 98 -12.43 -0.35 -5.89
CA ALA A 98 -13.19 -0.04 -4.69
C ALA A 98 -13.19 -1.21 -3.68
N ALA A 99 -13.37 -2.44 -4.16
CA ALA A 99 -13.30 -3.63 -3.33
C ALA A 99 -11.91 -3.79 -2.70
N MET A 100 -10.85 -3.53 -3.49
CA MET A 100 -9.49 -3.69 -2.99
C MET A 100 -9.12 -2.62 -1.95
N HIS A 101 -9.49 -1.37 -2.21
CA HIS A 101 -9.36 -0.28 -1.26
C HIS A 101 -10.18 -0.51 0.03
N GLN A 102 -11.35 -1.15 -0.06
CA GLN A 102 -12.15 -1.50 1.12
C GLN A 102 -11.49 -2.62 1.94
N ALA A 103 -10.94 -3.65 1.30
CA ALA A 103 -10.26 -4.72 2.02
C ALA A 103 -8.96 -4.22 2.67
N LEU A 104 -8.17 -3.40 1.97
CA LEU A 104 -6.98 -2.76 2.52
C LEU A 104 -7.31 -1.93 3.76
N ARG A 105 -8.39 -1.13 3.72
CA ARG A 105 -8.89 -0.42 4.91
C ARG A 105 -9.18 -1.37 6.05
N THR A 106 -9.94 -2.42 5.78
CA THR A 106 -10.38 -3.40 6.78
C THR A 106 -9.17 -4.07 7.44
N ILE A 107 -8.20 -4.54 6.65
CA ILE A 107 -6.96 -5.16 7.12
C ILE A 107 -6.18 -4.16 7.99
N LEU A 108 -5.89 -2.96 7.48
CA LEU A 108 -5.09 -1.97 8.19
C LEU A 108 -5.77 -1.53 9.50
N THR A 109 -7.08 -1.30 9.49
CA THR A 109 -7.83 -0.98 10.72
C THR A 109 -7.82 -2.13 11.72
N ALA A 110 -7.98 -3.38 11.27
CA ALA A 110 -7.90 -4.56 12.14
C ALA A 110 -6.52 -4.70 12.80
N HIS A 111 -5.46 -4.19 12.15
CA HIS A 111 -4.11 -4.12 12.69
C HIS A 111 -3.78 -2.80 13.43
N GLY A 112 -4.78 -1.98 13.74
CA GLY A 112 -4.62 -0.81 14.61
C GLY A 112 -4.08 0.46 13.92
N PHE A 113 -4.08 0.52 12.59
CA PHE A 113 -3.74 1.74 11.87
C PHE A 113 -4.88 2.75 11.90
N ARG A 114 -4.54 4.03 12.07
CA ARG A 114 -5.46 5.15 11.87
C ARG A 114 -5.52 5.47 10.39
N ILE A 115 -6.73 5.42 9.83
CA ILE A 115 -6.97 5.69 8.40
C ILE A 115 -7.86 6.91 8.29
N GLN A 116 -7.53 7.82 7.38
CA GLN A 116 -8.37 8.95 7.02
C GLN A 116 -9.69 8.45 6.40
N ASN A 117 -10.80 9.04 6.84
CA ASN A 117 -12.11 8.80 6.23
C ASN A 117 -12.10 9.22 4.76
N GLY A 118 -12.67 8.38 3.91
CA GLY A 118 -12.78 8.61 2.47
C GLY A 118 -13.75 7.62 1.84
N THR A 119 -14.03 7.79 0.55
CA THR A 119 -14.91 6.86 -0.16
C THR A 119 -14.18 5.54 -0.45
N VAL A 120 -14.93 4.45 -0.64
CA VAL A 120 -14.34 3.15 -1.03
C VAL A 120 -13.57 3.24 -2.35
N ALA A 121 -13.94 4.17 -3.25
CA ALA A 121 -13.24 4.39 -4.50
C ALA A 121 -11.82 4.96 -4.31
N GLN A 122 -11.57 5.66 -3.20
CA GLN A 122 -10.26 6.26 -2.92
C GLN A 122 -9.35 5.27 -2.21
N ALA A 123 -8.06 5.28 -2.54
CA ALA A 123 -7.05 4.54 -1.80
C ALA A 123 -6.99 4.97 -0.32
N PRO A 124 -6.83 4.04 0.64
CA PRO A 124 -6.67 4.38 2.05
C PRO A 124 -5.46 5.28 2.29
N ILE A 125 -5.63 6.27 3.17
CA ILE A 125 -4.54 7.13 3.65
C ILE A 125 -4.32 6.81 5.12
N VAL A 126 -3.15 6.27 5.44
CA VAL A 126 -2.75 5.86 6.79
C VAL A 126 -2.01 7.01 7.47
N LEU A 127 -2.49 7.40 8.63
CA LEU A 127 -2.00 8.53 9.43
C LEU A 127 -0.98 8.11 10.49
N GLY A 128 -0.90 6.82 10.82
CA GLY A 128 -0.03 6.28 11.87
C GLY A 128 -0.61 5.03 12.54
N THR A 129 0.09 4.50 13.54
CA THR A 129 -0.37 3.41 14.42
C THR A 129 -1.00 3.96 15.72
N GLY A 130 -2.02 3.28 16.26
CA GLY A 130 -2.54 3.56 17.61
C GLY A 130 -3.32 4.88 17.82
N ARG A 131 -4.08 4.96 18.92
CA ARG A 131 -4.95 6.11 19.32
C ARG A 131 -4.09 7.28 19.81
N PRO A 132 -4.48 8.56 19.61
CA PRO A 132 -3.75 9.70 20.18
C PRO A 132 -3.49 9.51 21.67
N GLU A 133 -2.29 9.87 22.11
CA GLU A 133 -2.01 10.09 23.53
C GLU A 133 -2.96 11.20 24.00
N ASP A 134 -3.88 10.86 24.91
CA ASP A 134 -4.73 11.83 25.62
C ASP A 134 -3.88 12.64 26.61
#